data_AF-A0A9X9WIQ0-F1
#
_entry.id   AF-A0A9X9WIQ0-F1
#
_cell.length_a   1.000
_cell.length_b   1.000
_cell.length_c   1.000
_cell.angle_alpha   90.00
_cell.angle_beta   90.00
_cell.angle_gamma   90.00
#
_symmetry.space_group_name_H-M   'P 1'
#
loop_
_entity.id
_entity.type
_entity.pdbx_description
1 polymer ?
#
loop_
_entity_poly.entity_id
_entity_poly.type
_entity_poly.pdbx_seq_one_letter_code
_entity_poly.pdbx_strand_id
1 'polypeptide(L)'
;MSDQATPSIPETTAEKRPGRTARGQFAAGNAGRPRGSRHVVLKMLDTIGEENAQAVWQKALDLAKGGDTTALRLVLERVMPARRMNPVKIDLPKIESTGDVVDAMLVVTTAVASGQITPDEGQAVTEILEGARRAIETHQLRQKLLTLNMTIDQLVGAPRVIEGGEG
;
A
#
# COMPACT_ATOMS: atom_id res chain seq x y z
N MET A 1 45.63 -27.35 -51.79
CA MET A 1 44.57 -26.45 -52.30
C MET A 1 43.28 -26.88 -51.63
N SER A 2 42.97 -26.22 -50.51
CA SER A 2 41.84 -26.56 -49.64
C SER A 2 40.70 -25.61 -49.97
N ASP A 3 39.68 -26.11 -50.65
CA ASP A 3 38.46 -25.37 -50.94
C ASP A 3 37.49 -25.59 -49.76
N GLN A 4 37.42 -24.62 -48.85
CA GLN A 4 36.48 -24.66 -47.72
C GLN A 4 35.13 -24.17 -48.20
N ALA A 5 34.14 -25.07 -48.27
CA ALA A 5 32.75 -24.71 -48.45
C ALA A 5 32.24 -24.01 -47.19
N THR A 6 31.95 -22.71 -47.30
CA THR A 6 31.21 -21.93 -46.28
C THR A 6 29.81 -22.52 -46.11
N PRO A 7 29.37 -22.91 -44.89
CA PRO A 7 27.99 -23.33 -44.69
C PRO A 7 27.06 -22.11 -44.75
N SER A 8 26.16 -22.11 -45.73
CA SER A 8 25.10 -21.11 -45.89
C SER A 8 24.17 -21.11 -44.67
N ILE A 9 24.00 -19.97 -44.03
CA ILE A 9 23.01 -19.76 -42.98
C ILE A 9 21.62 -19.84 -43.64
N PRO A 10 20.67 -20.67 -43.16
CA PRO A 10 19.34 -20.67 -43.73
C PRO A 10 18.66 -19.32 -43.41
N GLU A 11 18.23 -18.61 -44.46
CA GLU A 11 17.30 -17.50 -44.33
C GLU A 11 16.11 -17.96 -43.48
N THR A 12 15.80 -17.22 -42.41
CA THR A 12 14.59 -17.46 -41.63
C THR A 12 13.40 -17.14 -42.52
N THR A 13 12.87 -18.14 -43.21
CA THR A 13 11.59 -18.05 -43.91
C THR A 13 10.56 -17.62 -42.88
N ALA A 14 10.06 -16.39 -43.02
CA ALA A 14 9.05 -15.82 -42.16
C ALA A 14 7.75 -16.61 -42.30
N GLU A 15 7.62 -17.70 -41.57
CA GLU A 15 6.37 -18.44 -41.49
C GLU A 15 5.26 -17.50 -41.00
N LYS A 16 4.17 -17.46 -41.77
CA LYS A 16 3.04 -16.57 -41.58
C LYS A 16 2.35 -16.92 -40.27
N ARG A 17 2.74 -16.26 -39.18
CA ARG A 17 2.13 -16.45 -37.86
C ARG A 17 0.63 -16.13 -37.92
N PRO A 18 -0.27 -17.06 -37.57
CA PRO A 18 -1.70 -16.85 -37.67
C PRO A 18 -2.11 -15.61 -36.84
N GLY A 19 -2.96 -14.75 -37.42
CA GLY A 19 -3.43 -13.52 -36.77
C GLY A 19 -2.49 -12.31 -36.86
N ARG A 20 -1.44 -12.36 -37.69
CA ARG A 20 -0.53 -11.24 -37.95
C ARG A 20 -0.46 -10.86 -39.44
N THR A 21 -0.19 -9.59 -39.72
CA THR A 21 0.07 -9.09 -41.08
C THR A 21 1.44 -9.52 -41.59
N ALA A 22 1.69 -9.40 -42.89
CA ALA A 22 3.01 -9.69 -43.49
C ALA A 22 4.16 -8.83 -42.90
N ARG A 23 3.82 -7.71 -42.26
CA ARG A 23 4.76 -6.83 -41.54
C ARG A 23 4.87 -7.16 -40.04
N GLY A 24 4.27 -8.25 -39.57
CA GLY A 24 4.32 -8.72 -38.18
C GLY A 24 3.37 -8.04 -37.20
N GLN A 25 2.55 -7.09 -37.66
CA GLN A 25 1.54 -6.41 -36.83
C GLN A 25 0.32 -7.30 -36.59
N PHE A 26 -0.48 -7.02 -35.56
CA PHE A 26 -1.75 -7.73 -35.38
C PHE A 26 -2.70 -7.43 -36.54
N ALA A 27 -3.39 -8.47 -37.03
CA ALA A 27 -4.42 -8.29 -38.05
C ALA A 27 -5.59 -7.46 -37.50
N ALA A 28 -6.30 -6.76 -38.40
CA ALA A 28 -7.50 -6.01 -38.03
C ALA A 28 -8.52 -6.93 -37.32
N GLY A 29 -9.07 -6.47 -36.20
CA GLY A 29 -9.94 -7.29 -35.32
C GLY A 29 -9.20 -8.01 -34.18
N ASN A 30 -7.87 -8.02 -34.17
CA ASN A 30 -7.07 -8.52 -33.05
C ASN A 30 -6.50 -7.34 -32.24
N ALA A 31 -7.23 -6.93 -31.20
CA ALA A 31 -6.81 -5.86 -30.28
C ALA A 31 -5.58 -6.21 -29.42
N GLY A 32 -5.03 -7.42 -29.60
CA GLY A 32 -3.98 -7.95 -28.75
C GLY A 32 -4.49 -8.30 -27.35
N ARG A 33 -3.56 -8.59 -26.44
CA ARG A 33 -3.89 -8.91 -25.07
C ARG A 33 -4.27 -7.62 -24.30
N PRO A 34 -5.34 -7.60 -23.49
CA PRO A 34 -5.74 -6.40 -22.75
C PRO A 34 -4.61 -5.85 -21.89
N ARG A 35 -4.48 -4.52 -21.83
CA ARG A 35 -3.47 -3.84 -21.02
C ARG A 35 -3.63 -4.23 -19.55
N GLY A 36 -2.55 -4.65 -18.90
CA GLY A 36 -2.56 -5.16 -17.52
C GLY A 36 -2.83 -6.65 -17.36
N SER A 37 -3.05 -7.39 -18.46
CA SER A 37 -3.22 -8.84 -18.38
C SER A 37 -1.92 -9.54 -17.96
N ARG A 38 -1.91 -10.16 -16.78
CA ARG A 38 -0.80 -11.02 -16.32
C ARG A 38 -0.65 -12.25 -17.20
N HIS A 39 0.60 -12.61 -17.50
CA HIS A 39 0.94 -13.81 -18.27
C HIS A 39 0.31 -15.08 -17.64
N VAL A 40 -0.20 -16.01 -18.47
CA VAL A 40 -0.92 -17.20 -17.95
C VAL A 40 -0.01 -18.02 -17.03
N VAL A 41 1.27 -18.15 -17.39
CA VAL A 41 2.29 -18.81 -16.55
C VAL A 41 2.45 -18.14 -15.19
N LEU A 42 2.39 -16.80 -15.11
CA LEU A 42 2.50 -16.11 -13.82
C LEU A 42 1.31 -16.41 -12.91
N LYS A 43 0.10 -16.48 -13.47
CA LYS A 43 -1.09 -16.90 -12.69
C LYS A 43 -0.96 -18.33 -12.19
N MET A 44 -0.43 -19.23 -13.00
CA MET A 44 -0.16 -20.62 -12.60
C MET A 44 0.90 -20.67 -11.49
N LEU A 45 1.95 -19.85 -11.58
CA LEU A 45 2.97 -19.75 -10.55
C LEU A 45 2.41 -19.20 -9.24
N ASP A 46 1.50 -18.22 -9.29
CA ASP A 46 0.81 -17.70 -8.10
C ASP A 46 0.06 -18.86 -7.40
N THR A 47 -0.73 -19.65 -8.15
CA THR A 47 -1.47 -20.81 -7.62
C THR A 47 -0.53 -21.89 -7.05
N ILE A 48 0.52 -22.26 -7.79
CA ILE A 48 1.53 -23.21 -7.31
C ILE A 48 2.18 -22.69 -6.03
N GLY A 49 2.48 -21.39 -5.96
CA GLY A 49 3.06 -20.76 -4.79
C GLY A 49 2.16 -20.84 -3.57
N GLU A 50 0.87 -20.51 -3.71
CA GLU A 50 -0.11 -20.55 -2.63
C GLU A 50 -0.31 -21.98 -2.09
N GLU A 51 -0.48 -22.96 -2.98
CA GLU A 51 -0.72 -24.36 -2.61
C GLU A 51 0.51 -25.01 -1.93
N ASN A 52 1.72 -24.61 -2.34
CA ASN A 52 2.96 -25.25 -1.89
C ASN A 52 3.74 -24.43 -0.87
N ALA A 53 3.27 -23.24 -0.48
CA ALA A 53 4.00 -22.33 0.40
C ALA A 53 4.52 -23.03 1.66
N GLN A 54 3.67 -23.80 2.33
CA GLN A 54 4.03 -24.52 3.55
C GLN A 54 5.05 -25.65 3.30
N ALA A 55 4.90 -26.40 2.20
CA ALA A 55 5.81 -27.48 1.86
C ALA A 55 7.20 -26.96 1.48
N VAL A 56 7.27 -25.88 0.70
CA VAL A 56 8.51 -25.18 0.34
C VAL A 56 9.19 -24.63 1.59
N TRP A 57 8.43 -24.04 2.50
CA TRP A 57 8.95 -23.53 3.77
C TRP A 57 9.57 -24.64 4.64
N GLN A 58 8.89 -25.78 4.79
CA GLN A 58 9.45 -26.91 5.53
C GLN A 58 10.73 -27.45 4.88
N LYS A 59 10.74 -27.57 3.55
CA LYS A 59 11.94 -28.02 2.84
C LYS A 59 13.12 -27.07 3.04
N ALA A 60 12.88 -25.76 3.02
CA ALA A 60 13.91 -24.76 3.31
C ALA A 60 14.46 -24.88 4.74
N LEU A 61 13.60 -25.16 5.73
CA LEU A 61 14.02 -25.42 7.11
C LEU A 61 14.90 -26.66 7.23
N ASP A 62 14.54 -27.75 6.55
CA ASP A 62 15.34 -28.98 6.58
C ASP A 62 16.72 -28.78 5.95
N LEU A 63 16.79 -28.07 4.82
CA LEU A 63 18.06 -27.69 4.18
C LEU A 63 18.91 -26.81 5.10
N ALA A 64 18.29 -25.82 5.75
CA ALA A 64 18.97 -24.95 6.70
C ALA A 64 19.54 -25.73 7.90
N LYS A 65 18.76 -26.66 8.47
CA LYS A 65 19.21 -27.57 9.53
C LYS A 65 20.33 -28.50 9.06
N GLY A 66 20.35 -28.85 7.78
CA GLY A 66 21.41 -29.63 7.14
C GLY A 66 22.70 -28.85 6.86
N GLY A 67 22.75 -27.55 7.20
CA GLY A 67 23.94 -26.72 7.04
C GLY A 67 24.02 -25.93 5.73
N ASP A 68 22.95 -25.89 4.93
CA ASP A 68 22.88 -24.99 3.77
C ASP A 68 22.84 -23.53 4.26
N THR A 69 23.95 -22.82 4.04
CA THR A 69 24.12 -21.43 4.47
C THR A 69 23.20 -20.45 3.74
N THR A 70 22.78 -20.77 2.50
CA THR A 70 21.82 -19.95 1.75
C THR A 70 20.42 -20.13 2.31
N ALA A 71 20.02 -21.37 2.57
CA ALA A 71 18.74 -21.66 3.23
C ALA A 71 18.69 -21.04 4.63
N LEU A 72 19.76 -21.14 5.41
CA LEU A 72 19.90 -20.48 6.72
C LEU A 72 19.70 -18.96 6.62
N ARG A 73 20.37 -18.29 5.67
CA ARG A 73 20.20 -16.84 5.47
C ARG A 73 18.74 -16.49 5.17
N LEU A 74 18.11 -17.18 4.22
CA LEU A 74 16.73 -16.93 3.82
C LEU A 74 15.73 -17.17 4.97
N VAL A 75 15.93 -18.24 5.75
CA VAL A 75 15.11 -18.53 6.93
C VAL A 75 15.30 -17.44 7.99
N LEU A 76 16.55 -17.03 8.27
CA LEU A 76 16.85 -15.98 9.25
C LEU A 76 16.25 -14.63 8.84
N GLU A 77 16.39 -14.22 7.58
CA GLU A 77 15.79 -12.99 7.05
C GLU A 77 14.25 -12.98 7.19
N ARG A 78 13.62 -14.16 7.15
CA ARG A 78 12.16 -14.29 7.21
C ARG A 78 11.60 -14.52 8.62
N VAL A 79 12.37 -15.16 9.51
CA VAL A 79 12.04 -15.40 10.94
C VAL A 79 12.41 -14.19 11.81
N MET A 80 13.52 -13.53 11.50
CA MET A 80 13.93 -12.24 12.05
C MET A 80 13.78 -11.14 10.98
N PRO A 81 12.56 -10.89 10.46
CA PRO A 81 12.39 -9.72 9.62
C PRO A 81 12.74 -8.50 10.47
N ALA A 82 13.45 -7.53 9.89
CA ALA A 82 13.53 -6.18 10.46
C ALA A 82 12.10 -5.79 10.84
N ARG A 83 11.87 -5.47 12.12
CA ARG A 83 10.57 -5.38 12.81
C ARG A 83 9.58 -4.43 12.12
N ARG A 84 9.02 -4.81 10.98
CA ARG A 84 8.24 -3.92 10.11
C ARG A 84 6.74 -4.17 10.15
N MET A 85 6.27 -5.23 10.80
CA MET A 85 4.86 -5.67 10.71
C MET A 85 4.27 -6.20 12.03
N ASN A 86 4.89 -5.97 13.18
CA ASN A 86 4.25 -6.35 14.43
C ASN A 86 3.18 -5.32 14.81
N PRO A 87 1.94 -5.73 15.13
CA PRO A 87 0.94 -4.82 15.67
C PRO A 87 1.44 -4.15 16.94
N VAL A 88 1.39 -2.82 16.97
CA VAL A 88 1.72 -2.04 18.17
C VAL A 88 0.62 -2.25 19.21
N LYS A 89 0.98 -2.81 20.37
CA LYS A 89 0.07 -3.01 21.50
C LYS A 89 0.33 -1.95 22.55
N ILE A 90 -0.45 -0.88 22.50
CA ILE A 90 -0.41 0.21 23.46
C ILE A 90 -1.84 0.61 23.84
N ASP A 91 -2.09 0.70 25.14
CA ASP A 91 -3.40 1.08 25.66
C ASP A 91 -3.49 2.60 25.69
N LEU A 92 -4.11 3.17 24.65
CA LEU A 92 -4.32 4.61 24.56
C LEU A 92 -5.62 5.01 25.26
N PRO A 93 -5.67 6.21 25.88
CA PRO A 93 -6.90 6.77 26.38
C PRO A 93 -7.88 7.05 25.23
N LYS A 94 -9.16 7.17 25.55
CA LYS A 94 -10.16 7.60 24.58
C LYS A 94 -9.86 9.04 24.14
N ILE A 95 -9.91 9.31 22.84
CA ILE A 95 -9.60 10.62 22.26
C ILE A 95 -10.88 11.26 21.75
N GLU A 96 -11.39 12.26 22.48
CA GLU A 96 -12.56 13.05 22.12
C GLU A 96 -12.22 14.55 21.97
N SER A 97 -11.16 14.99 22.65
CA SER A 97 -10.69 16.36 22.68
C SER A 97 -9.22 16.47 22.27
N THR A 98 -8.77 17.69 22.00
CA THR A 98 -7.35 17.98 21.77
C THR A 98 -6.51 17.79 23.04
N GLY A 99 -7.11 17.94 24.23
CA GLY A 99 -6.46 17.65 25.50
C GLY A 99 -6.12 16.17 25.65
N ASP A 100 -7.03 15.29 25.25
CA ASP A 100 -6.86 13.84 25.33
C ASP A 100 -5.72 13.34 24.43
N VAL A 101 -5.43 14.06 23.34
CA VAL A 101 -4.27 13.78 22.48
C VAL A 101 -2.97 13.98 23.25
N VAL A 102 -2.89 14.99 24.12
CA VAL A 102 -1.69 15.23 24.96
C VAL A 102 -1.48 14.07 25.93
N ASP A 103 -2.55 13.59 26.56
CA ASP A 103 -2.49 12.43 27.45
C ASP A 103 -2.08 11.16 26.69
N ALA A 104 -2.62 10.94 25.49
CA ALA A 104 -2.21 9.84 24.62
C ALA A 104 -0.71 9.93 24.23
N MET A 105 -0.22 11.13 23.92
CA MET A 105 1.19 11.38 23.60
C MET A 105 2.12 11.06 24.78
N LEU A 106 1.69 11.34 26.01
CA LEU A 106 2.45 10.98 27.22
C LEU A 106 2.55 9.46 27.40
N VAL A 107 1.46 8.74 27.14
CA VAL A 107 1.45 7.26 27.16
C VAL A 107 2.42 6.70 26.12
N VAL A 108 2.38 7.20 24.88
CA VAL A 108 3.32 6.79 23.82
C VAL A 108 4.77 7.05 24.24
N THR A 109 5.05 8.24 24.77
CA THR A 109 6.40 8.60 25.23
C THR A 109 6.90 7.67 26.33
N THR A 110 6.02 7.34 27.29
CA THR A 110 6.34 6.43 28.39
C THR A 110 6.59 5.01 27.89
N ALA A 111 5.80 4.53 26.93
CA ALA A 111 5.95 3.21 26.34
C ALA A 111 7.26 3.07 25.52
N VAL A 112 7.70 4.14 24.85
CA VAL A 112 9.01 4.19 24.20
C VAL A 112 10.12 4.18 25.25
N ALA A 113 10.01 5.02 26.29
CA ALA A 113 11.03 5.13 27.34
C ALA A 113 11.20 3.84 28.16
N SER A 114 10.12 3.07 28.36
CA SER A 114 10.16 1.78 29.04
C SER A 114 10.60 0.62 28.14
N GLY A 115 10.73 0.85 26.83
CA GLY A 115 11.06 -0.19 25.85
C GLY A 115 9.91 -1.14 25.52
N GLN A 116 8.67 -0.82 25.92
CA GLN A 116 7.48 -1.57 25.54
C GLN A 116 7.24 -1.51 24.02
N ILE A 117 7.54 -0.37 23.40
CA ILE A 117 7.52 -0.17 21.95
C ILE A 117 8.84 0.44 21.48
N THR A 118 9.16 0.28 20.20
CA THR A 118 10.34 0.90 19.58
C THR A 118 10.10 2.38 19.25
N PRO A 119 11.16 3.20 19.12
CA PRO A 119 11.02 4.59 18.68
C PRO A 119 10.29 4.74 17.33
N ASP A 120 10.57 3.85 16.37
CA ASP A 120 9.91 3.86 15.06
C ASP A 120 8.40 3.56 15.18
N GLU A 121 8.02 2.59 16.03
CA GLU A 121 6.61 2.32 16.34
C GLU A 121 5.95 3.51 17.04
N GLY A 122 6.64 4.16 17.98
CA GLY A 122 6.17 5.36 18.66
C GLY A 122 5.95 6.54 17.71
N GLN A 123 6.84 6.72 16.73
CA GLN A 123 6.67 7.71 15.67
C GLN A 123 5.40 7.42 14.84
N ALA A 124 5.21 6.18 14.40
CA ALA A 124 4.03 5.80 13.62
C ALA A 124 2.71 6.06 14.39
N VAL A 125 2.67 5.78 15.69
CA VAL A 125 1.49 6.08 16.53
C VAL A 125 1.29 7.60 16.69
N THR A 126 2.37 8.36 16.87
CA THR A 126 2.33 9.82 16.99
C THR A 126 1.75 10.47 15.74
N GLU A 127 2.11 9.98 14.55
CA GLU A 127 1.57 10.49 13.27
C GLU A 127 0.05 10.29 13.17
N ILE A 128 -0.47 9.15 13.67
CA ILE A 128 -1.91 8.89 13.74
C ILE A 128 -2.59 9.86 14.72
N LEU A 129 -1.98 10.10 15.89
CA LEU A 129 -2.49 11.02 16.90
C LEU A 129 -2.54 12.47 16.37
N GLU A 130 -1.55 12.92 15.62
CA GLU A 130 -1.56 14.22 14.96
C GLU A 130 -2.68 14.34 13.91
N GLY A 131 -2.95 13.25 13.18
CA GLY A 131 -4.10 13.18 12.29
C GLY A 131 -5.43 13.36 13.03
N ALA A 132 -5.59 12.67 14.17
CA ALA A 132 -6.77 12.79 15.02
C ALA A 132 -6.93 14.21 15.58
N ARG A 133 -5.84 14.83 16.07
CA ARG A 133 -5.85 16.22 16.58
C ARG A 133 -6.37 17.19 15.52
N ARG A 134 -5.86 17.13 14.30
CA ARG A 134 -6.29 17.99 13.18
C ARG A 134 -7.77 17.80 12.84
N ALA A 135 -8.25 16.55 12.86
CA ALA A 135 -9.66 16.25 12.61
C ALA A 135 -10.57 16.84 13.71
N ILE A 136 -10.18 16.69 14.98
CA ILE A 136 -10.91 17.25 16.12
C ILE A 136 -10.95 18.77 16.06
N GLU A 137 -9.80 19.43 15.84
CA GLU A 137 -9.74 20.89 15.72
C GLU A 137 -10.61 21.42 14.60
N THR A 138 -10.55 20.79 13.43
CA THR A 138 -11.37 21.17 12.27
C THR A 138 -12.86 21.02 12.59
N HIS A 139 -13.25 19.94 13.25
CA HIS A 139 -14.62 19.72 13.68
C HIS A 139 -15.07 20.77 14.70
N GLN A 140 -14.28 21.03 15.74
CA GLN A 140 -14.60 22.00 16.79
C GLN A 140 -14.69 23.43 16.24
N LEU A 141 -13.80 23.84 15.35
CA LEU A 141 -13.86 25.14 14.69
C LEU A 141 -15.12 25.28 13.84
N ARG A 142 -15.49 24.24 13.08
CA ARG A 142 -16.74 24.23 12.31
C ARG A 142 -17.96 24.41 13.21
N GLN A 143 -18.01 23.69 14.34
CA GLN A 143 -19.11 23.83 15.31
C GLN A 143 -19.20 25.25 15.86
N LYS A 144 -18.07 25.83 16.28
CA LYS A 144 -18.02 27.21 16.78
C LYS A 144 -18.50 28.23 15.74
N LEU A 145 -18.13 28.07 14.46
CA LEU A 145 -18.62 28.93 13.39
C LEU A 145 -20.14 28.82 13.19
N LEU A 146 -20.68 27.60 13.24
CA LEU A 146 -22.14 27.40 13.15
C LEU A 146 -22.86 28.05 14.32
N THR A 147 -22.38 27.84 15.55
CA THR A 147 -22.95 28.48 16.75
C THR A 147 -22.91 29.99 16.63
N LEU A 148 -21.77 30.57 16.22
CA LEU A 148 -21.62 32.01 16.06
C LEU A 148 -22.56 32.57 14.99
N ASN A 149 -22.66 31.92 13.84
CA ASN A 149 -23.59 32.34 12.78
C ASN A 149 -25.05 32.30 13.26
N MET A 150 -25.45 31.25 13.97
CA MET A 150 -26.80 31.17 14.55
C MET A 150 -27.05 32.29 15.56
N THR A 151 -26.06 32.62 16.41
CA THR A 151 -26.18 33.74 17.35
C THR A 151 -26.29 35.08 16.62
N ILE A 152 -25.53 35.28 15.54
CA ILE A 152 -25.61 36.50 14.70
C ILE A 152 -27.00 36.61 14.07
N ASP A 153 -27.52 35.56 13.46
CA ASP A 153 -28.86 35.55 12.84
C ASP A 153 -29.97 35.89 13.86
N GLN A 154 -29.83 35.43 15.10
CA GLN A 154 -30.76 35.75 16.20
C GLN A 154 -30.66 37.22 16.65
N LEU A 155 -29.46 37.80 16.67
CA LEU A 155 -29.24 39.18 17.13
C LEU A 155 -29.57 40.23 16.07
N VAL A 156 -29.26 39.95 14.80
CA VAL A 156 -29.51 40.87 13.69
C VAL A 156 -30.99 40.83 13.27
N GLY A 157 -31.70 39.73 13.59
CA GLY A 157 -33.02 39.43 13.05
C GLY A 157 -32.92 39.11 11.57
N ALA A 158 -33.76 38.20 11.06
CA ALA A 158 -33.75 37.82 9.65
C ALA A 158 -33.68 39.07 8.75
N PRO A 159 -32.80 39.11 7.73
CA PRO A 159 -32.64 40.30 6.90
C PRO A 159 -34.02 40.71 6.39
N ARG A 160 -34.43 41.95 6.69
CA ARG A 160 -35.64 42.52 6.10
C ARG A 160 -35.38 42.55 4.60
N VAL A 161 -35.98 41.60 3.88
CA VAL A 161 -36.04 41.60 2.43
C VAL A 161 -36.66 42.95 2.07
N ILE A 162 -35.83 43.86 1.57
CA ILE A 162 -36.30 45.11 1.01
C ILE A 162 -36.91 44.68 -0.32
N GLU A 163 -38.20 44.31 -0.32
CA GLU A 163 -38.93 44.08 -1.55
C GLU A 163 -38.85 45.39 -2.34
N GLY A 164 -38.03 45.37 -3.39
CA GLY A 164 -37.87 46.49 -4.31
C GLY A 164 -39.22 46.76 -4.93
N GLY A 165 -39.79 47.92 -4.58
CA GLY A 165 -41.02 48.41 -5.17
C GLY A 165 -40.88 48.53 -6.68
N GLU A 166 -41.83 47.91 -7.37
CA GLU A 166 -42.09 48.17 -8.78
C GLU A 166 -42.43 49.66 -8.97
N GLY A 167 -41.79 50.27 -9.96
CA GLY A 167 -42.04 51.64 -10.42
C GLY A 167 -41.43 51.83 -11.81
#